data_AF-A0A6P1AH29-F1
#
_entry.id   AF-A0A6P1AH29-F1
#
_cell.length_a   1.000
_cell.length_b   1.000
_cell.length_c   1.000
_cell.angle_alpha   90.00
_cell.angle_beta   90.00
_cell.angle_gamma   90.00
#
_symmetry.space_group_name_H-M   'P 1'
#
loop_
_entity.id
_entity.type
_entity.pdbx_description
1 polymer ?
#
loop_
_entity_poly.entity_id
_entity_poly.type
_entity_poly.pdbx_seq_one_letter_code
_entity_poly.pdbx_strand_id
1 'polypeptide(L)' 'MERQKSDLPVQILLLPDAASANCPLEIKRGYPFVLEAGWLVAPNLRYRLVRSYSAKGELLNLTLVQEEKVSY' A
#
# COMPACT_ATOMS: atom_id res chain seq x y z
N MET A 1 5.26 -15.17 3.13
CA MET A 1 4.05 -14.47 2.65
C MET A 1 4.45 -13.70 1.41
N GLU A 2 4.05 -14.15 0.23
CA GLU A 2 4.56 -13.65 -1.05
C GLU A 2 3.87 -12.32 -1.41
N ARG A 3 4.65 -11.26 -1.65
CA ARG A 3 4.12 -9.97 -2.11
C ARG A 3 3.68 -10.13 -3.56
N GLN A 4 2.37 -10.10 -3.80
CA GLN A 4 1.84 -10.09 -5.17
C GLN A 4 2.21 -8.76 -5.83
N LYS A 5 3.13 -8.80 -6.79
CA LYS A 5 3.59 -7.64 -7.54
C LYS A 5 2.58 -7.36 -8.66
N SER A 6 2.02 -6.15 -8.69
CA SER A 6 1.21 -5.66 -9.80
C SER A 6 2.13 -4.90 -10.76
N ASP A 7 1.98 -5.16 -12.06
CA ASP A 7 2.74 -4.47 -13.12
C ASP A 7 2.06 -3.15 -13.57
N LEU A 8 1.00 -2.73 -12.88
CA LEU A 8 0.34 -1.45 -13.14
C LEU A 8 1.23 -0.29 -12.65
N PRO A 9 1.30 0.83 -13.41
CA PRO A 9 2.01 2.01 -12.94
C PRO A 9 1.29 2.58 -11.70
N VAL A 10 2.07 2.91 -10.67
CA VAL A 10 1.56 3.40 -9.38
C VAL A 10 1.90 4.86 -9.16
N GLN A 11 1.09 5.52 -8.34
CA GLN A 11 1.29 6.87 -7.83
C GLN A 11 1.35 6.85 -6.31
N ILE A 12 2.15 7.76 -5.75
CA ILE A 12 2.19 8.01 -4.31
C ILE A 12 1.78 9.46 -4.08
N LEU A 13 0.66 9.65 -3.41
CA LEU A 13 0.19 10.94 -2.95
C LEU A 13 0.61 11.14 -1.49
N LEU A 14 1.39 12.18 -1.24
CA LEU A 14 1.67 12.64 0.12
C LEU A 14 0.50 13.47 0.61
N LEU A 15 0.00 13.13 1.80
CA LEU A 15 -1.15 13.75 2.42
C LEU A 15 -0.70 14.56 3.66
N PRO A 16 -1.57 15.46 4.16
CA PRO A 16 -1.36 16.04 5.49
C PRO A 16 -1.16 14.99 6.57
N ASP A 17 -0.61 15.41 7.71
CA ASP A 17 -0.38 14.56 8.88
C ASP A 17 0.55 13.35 8.61
N ALA A 18 1.54 13.54 7.73
CA ALA A 18 2.52 12.53 7.35
C ALA A 18 1.89 11.21 6.87
N ALA A 19 0.68 11.29 6.32
CA ALA A 19 0.00 10.19 5.65
C ALA A 19 0.42 10.09 4.19
N SER A 20 0.23 8.91 3.61
CA SER A 20 0.52 8.63 2.20
C SER A 20 -0.50 7.66 1.64
N ALA A 21 -0.95 7.90 0.40
CA ALA A 21 -1.75 6.95 -0.36
C ALA A 21 -0.96 6.46 -1.57
N ASN A 22 -0.82 5.14 -1.71
CA ASN A 22 -0.18 4.50 -2.84
C ASN A 22 -1.21 3.62 -3.56
N CYS A 23 -1.45 3.92 -4.84
CA CYS A 23 -2.42 3.23 -5.66
C CYS A 23 -2.01 3.23 -7.14
N PRO A 24 -2.59 2.35 -7.97
CA PRO A 24 -2.41 2.43 -9.42
C PRO A 24 -2.88 3.79 -9.98
N LEU A 25 -2.25 4.27 -11.05
CA LEU A 25 -2.75 5.42 -11.83
C LEU A 25 -4.14 5.12 -12.43
N GLU A 26 -4.33 3.89 -12.88
CA GLU A 26 -5.57 3.40 -13.45
C GLU A 26 -5.72 1.91 -13.07
N ILE A 27 -6.92 1.51 -12.62
CA ILE A 27 -7.24 0.11 -12.34
C ILE A 27 -7.81 -0.52 -13.62
N LYS A 28 -6.98 -1.31 -14.31
CA LYS A 28 -7.38 -2.00 -15.54
C LYS A 28 -8.06 -3.33 -15.21
N ARG A 29 -9.16 -3.63 -15.93
CA ARG A 29 -9.87 -4.92 -15.80
C ARG A 29 -8.94 -6.08 -16.14
N GLY A 30 -9.02 -7.17 -15.37
CA GLY A 30 -8.22 -8.37 -15.59
C GLY A 30 -6.79 -8.29 -15.02
N TYR A 31 -6.43 -7.20 -14.33
CA TYR A 31 -5.13 -7.06 -13.69
C TYR A 31 -5.27 -7.05 -12.17
N PRO A 32 -4.48 -7.84 -11.43
CA PRO A 32 -4.40 -7.71 -9.98
C PRO A 32 -3.76 -6.38 -9.60
N PHE A 33 -4.14 -5.83 -8.46
CA PHE A 33 -3.62 -4.55 -8.00
C PHE A 33 -3.54 -4.49 -6.47
N VAL A 34 -2.78 -3.52 -5.98
CA VAL A 34 -2.56 -3.29 -4.55
C VAL A 34 -2.94 -1.85 -4.22
N LEU A 35 -3.63 -1.67 -3.09
CA LEU A 35 -3.86 -0.36 -2.49
C LEU A 35 -3.12 -0.31 -1.16
N GLU A 36 -2.40 0.77 -0.92
CA GLU A 36 -1.67 1.00 0.31
C GLU A 36 -1.99 2.38 0.88
N ALA A 37 -2.29 2.41 2.18
CA ALA A 37 -2.36 3.64 2.96
C ALA A 37 -1.29 3.58 4.06
N GLY A 38 -0.43 4.59 4.11
CA GLY A 38 0.63 4.71 5.11
C GLY A 38 0.41 5.91 6.01
N TRP A 39 0.80 5.79 7.28
CA TRP A 39 0.75 6.87 8.25
C TRP A 39 1.95 6.80 9.18
N LEU A 40 2.73 7.89 9.22
CA LEU A 40 3.81 8.06 10.18
C LEU A 40 3.26 8.70 11.45
N VAL A 41 2.82 7.87 12.39
CA VAL A 41 2.13 8.32 13.63
C VAL A 41 3.10 8.91 14.67
N ALA A 42 4.38 8.59 14.56
CA ALA A 42 5.46 9.19 15.34
C ALA A 42 6.74 9.25 14.47
N PRO A 43 7.74 10.07 14.82
CA PRO A 43 8.95 10.25 14.00
C PRO A 43 9.71 8.96 13.63
N ASN A 44 9.50 7.89 14.41
CA ASN A 44 10.12 6.58 14.22
C ASN A 44 9.11 5.44 14.06
N LEU A 45 7.80 5.69 14.03
CA LEU A 45 6.77 4.65 13.96
C LEU A 45 5.83 4.88 12.77
N ARG A 46 5.85 3.96 11.83
CA ARG A 46 5.01 3.99 10.63
C ARG A 46 4.08 2.78 10.58
N TYR A 47 2.81 3.03 10.30
CA TYR A 47 1.86 2.01 9.92
C TYR A 47 1.62 2.04 8.42
N ARG A 48 1.44 0.88 7.82
CA ARG A 48 0.94 0.74 6.45
C ARG A 48 -0.13 -0.34 6.38
N LEU A 49 -1.30 0.03 5.88
CA LEU A 49 -2.37 -0.88 5.54
C LEU A 49 -2.27 -1.22 4.06
N VAL A 50 -2.03 -2.48 3.74
CA VAL A 50 -1.89 -2.98 2.37
C VAL A 50 -3.04 -3.92 2.05
N ARG A 51 -3.78 -3.64 0.98
CA ARG A 51 -4.85 -4.51 0.45
C ARG A 51 -4.45 -5.02 -0.93
N SER A 52 -4.51 -6.33 -1.10
CA SER A 52 -4.23 -6.97 -2.39
C SER A 52 -5.52 -7.49 -3.01
N TYR A 53 -5.71 -7.19 -4.29
CA TYR A 53 -6.90 -7.56 -5.06
C TYR A 53 -6.53 -8.50 -6.23
N SER A 54 -7.42 -9.45 -6.50
CA SER A 54 -7.31 -10.36 -7.64
C SER A 54 -7.57 -9.62 -8.96
N ALA A 55 -7.24 -10.26 -10.09
CA ALA A 55 -7.58 -9.77 -11.42
C ALA A 55 -9.10 -9.55 -11.65
N LYS A 56 -9.95 -10.19 -10.83
CA LYS A 56 -11.41 -10.04 -10.83
C LYS A 56 -11.90 -8.95 -9.89
N GLY A 57 -11.00 -8.31 -9.13
CA GLY A 57 -11.35 -7.30 -8.12
C GLY A 57 -11.75 -7.88 -6.77
N GLU A 58 -11.52 -9.16 -6.52
CA GLU A 58 -11.79 -9.77 -5.21
C GLU A 58 -10.68 -9.37 -4.23
N LEU A 59 -11.05 -9.04 -2.98
CA LEU A 59 -10.05 -8.81 -1.94
C LEU A 59 -9.41 -10.16 -1.56
N LEU A 60 -8.11 -10.29 -1.81
CA LEU A 60 -7.35 -11.51 -1.50
C LEU A 60 -6.82 -11.49 -0.07
N ASN A 61 -6.26 -10.35 0.35
CA ASN A 61 -5.78 -10.18 1.71
C ASN A 61 -5.74 -8.71 2.12
N LEU A 62 -5.61 -8.50 3.43
CA LEU A 62 -5.36 -7.23 4.06
C LEU A 62 -4.25 -7.43 5.09
N THR A 63 -3.15 -6.69 4.93
CA THR A 63 -1.97 -6.77 5.80
C THR A 63 -1.76 -5.42 6.48
N LEU A 64 -1.68 -5.42 7.80
CA LEU A 64 -1.21 -4.28 8.57
C LEU A 64 0.27 -4.46 8.86
N VAL A 65 1.09 -3.54 8.36
CA VAL A 65 2.54 -3.50 8.60
C VAL A 65 2.81 -2.40 9.62
N GLN A 66 3.52 -2.76 10.68
CA GLN A 66 4.10 -1.82 11.64
C GLN A 66 5.62 -1.80 11.41
N GLU A 67 6.16 -0.61 11.18
CA GLU A 67 7.58 -0.42 10.89
C GLU A 67 8.15 0.60 11.86
N GLU A 68 9.31 0.27 12.43
CA GLU A 68 10.08 1.16 13.28
C GLU A 68 11.35 1.61 12.58
N LYS A 69 11.65 2.90 12.63
CA LYS A 69 12.88 3.46 12.07
C LYS A 69 14.06 3.10 12.96
N VAL A 70 14.95 2.26 12.47
CA VAL A 70 16.23 1.96 13.14
C VAL A 70 17.22 3.09 12.86
N SER A 71 17.84 3.62 13.92
CA SER A 71 18.91 4.62 13.83
C SER A 71 20.23 3.92 14.10
N TYR A 72 21.21 4.08 13.21
CA TYR A 72 22.56 3.50 13.31
C TYR A 72 23.59 4.60 13.56
#